data_AF-A0A817Q4P2-F1
#
_entry.id   AF-A0A817Q4P2-F1
#
_cell.length_a   1.000
_cell.length_b   1.000
_cell.length_c   1.000
_cell.angle_alpha   90.00
_cell.angle_beta   90.00
_cell.angle_gamma   90.00
#
_symmetry.space_group_name_H-M   'P 1'
#
loop_
_entity.id
_entity.type
_entity.pdbx_description
1 polymer ?
#
loop_
_entity_poly.entity_id
_entity_poly.type
_entity_poly.pdbx_seq_one_letter_code
_entity_poly.pdbx_strand_id
1 'polypeptide(L)'
;MTGVTHTEITQQAFIRSLARYFIDTHSIRHQEINKNQEYTIDELYRLAYPHWTTNQLQQRTYPLKSILDTILAENGLVDFDAWTKKLPAAHFDSEAFSNGSRRILQLRRQIINDARAKHKNLTEARKRLGQLLHTLQDFYSHSNWIELGKVSINDRLGIDDNIGRVAAPNQSTCTSSGCLKIRVRCSFYQKITLNRCPLEYYECKNNIRPEIIAQGLLTSGYSSNQHNENNDPVTKPINVEKCSHGSVMDITSHQPAIGGINKDTTIPIYSPRFDLQ
;
A
#
# COMPACT_ATOMS: atom_id res chain seq x y z
N MET A 1 -12.20 15.47 -4.47
CA MET A 1 -11.61 14.75 -3.33
C MET A 1 -10.41 14.03 -3.89
N THR A 2 -9.21 14.45 -3.50
CA THR A 2 -7.95 13.82 -3.90
C THR A 2 -7.72 12.64 -2.99
N GLY A 3 -7.58 11.45 -3.55
CA GLY A 3 -7.17 10.29 -2.78
C GLY A 3 -5.80 10.46 -2.15
N VAL A 4 -5.53 9.71 -1.08
CA VAL A 4 -4.25 9.70 -0.38
C VAL A 4 -3.40 8.53 -0.87
N THR A 5 -2.15 8.79 -1.19
CA THR A 5 -1.17 7.80 -1.66
C THR A 5 -0.45 7.10 -0.49
N HIS A 6 0.21 5.96 -0.77
CA HIS A 6 1.02 5.26 0.24
C HIS A 6 2.17 6.12 0.79
N THR A 7 2.78 6.96 -0.04
CA THR A 7 3.83 7.90 0.38
C THR A 7 3.26 9.01 1.26
N GLU A 8 2.09 9.58 0.94
CA GLU A 8 1.43 10.58 1.78
C GLU A 8 1.02 10.01 3.15
N ILE A 9 0.46 8.80 3.20
CA ILE A 9 0.15 8.09 4.46
C ILE A 9 1.44 7.92 5.29
N THR A 10 2.54 7.51 4.65
CA THR A 10 3.84 7.34 5.31
C THR A 10 4.38 8.67 5.86
N GLN A 11 4.29 9.74 5.07
CA GLN A 11 4.71 11.09 5.47
C GLN A 11 3.93 11.59 6.67
N GLN A 12 2.60 11.48 6.64
CA GLN A 12 1.74 11.86 7.75
C GLN A 12 2.05 11.05 9.01
N ALA A 13 2.24 9.74 8.89
CA ALA A 13 2.60 8.86 10.01
C ALA A 13 3.95 9.24 10.63
N PHE A 14 4.94 9.57 9.80
CA PHE A 14 6.26 10.02 10.27
C PHE A 14 6.15 11.32 11.07
N ILE A 15 5.45 12.32 10.54
CA ILE A 15 5.26 13.62 11.18
C ILE A 15 4.50 13.47 12.50
N ARG A 16 3.42 12.67 12.52
CA ARG A 16 2.66 12.37 13.75
C ARG A 16 3.52 11.66 14.79
N SER A 17 4.42 10.78 14.36
CA SER A 17 5.38 10.12 15.25
C SER A 17 6.41 11.09 15.82
N LEU A 18 6.88 12.06 15.03
CA LEU A 18 7.76 13.13 15.50
C LEU A 18 7.06 14.05 16.51
N ALA A 19 5.80 14.42 16.25
CA ALA A 19 5.00 15.21 17.19
C ALA A 19 4.84 14.48 18.53
N ARG A 20 4.52 13.18 18.48
CA ARG A 20 4.44 12.32 19.67
C ARG A 20 5.77 12.26 20.42
N TYR A 21 6.89 12.10 19.71
CA TYR A 21 8.22 12.12 20.31
C TYR A 21 8.47 13.41 21.10
N PHE A 22 8.19 14.59 20.51
CA PHE A 22 8.37 15.86 21.23
C PHE A 22 7.46 16.04 22.43
N ILE A 23 6.24 15.49 22.41
CA ILE A 23 5.34 15.47 23.57
C ILE A 23 5.94 14.56 24.65
N ASP A 24 6.33 13.34 24.30
CA ASP A 24 6.86 12.34 25.24
C ASP A 24 8.19 12.79 25.87
N THR A 25 9.00 13.57 25.13
CA THR A 25 10.24 14.18 25.64
C THR A 25 10.06 15.55 26.27
N HIS A 26 8.82 16.00 26.49
CA HIS A 26 8.47 17.30 27.09
C HIS A 26 9.08 18.52 26.39
N SER A 27 9.39 18.39 25.09
CA SER A 27 9.85 19.52 24.26
C SER A 27 8.68 20.39 23.79
N ILE A 28 7.48 19.81 23.70
CA ILE A 28 6.21 20.50 23.40
C ILE A 28 5.18 20.03 24.41
N ARG A 29 4.38 20.92 25.02
CA ARG A 29 3.26 20.48 25.86
C ARG A 29 2.13 19.97 24.97
N HIS A 30 1.41 18.92 25.40
CA HIS A 30 0.30 18.35 24.64
C HIS A 30 -0.77 19.40 24.21
N GLN A 31 -0.97 20.45 25.01
CA GLN A 31 -1.92 21.54 24.72
C GLN A 31 -1.50 22.43 23.54
N GLU A 32 -0.23 22.42 23.16
CA GLU A 32 0.33 23.24 22.08
C GLU A 32 0.17 22.57 20.70
N ILE A 33 -0.20 21.28 20.66
CA ILE A 33 -0.51 20.55 19.42
C ILE A 33 -2.02 20.57 19.18
N ASN A 34 -2.42 21.21 18.09
CA ASN A 34 -3.79 21.17 17.59
C ASN A 34 -4.02 19.85 16.84
N LYS A 35 -4.93 19.02 17.37
CA LYS A 35 -5.26 17.70 16.81
C LYS A 35 -5.90 17.77 15.41
N ASN A 36 -6.44 18.93 15.02
CA ASN A 36 -7.09 19.13 13.73
C ASN A 36 -6.15 19.76 12.69
N GLN A 37 -4.88 20.01 13.04
CA GLN A 37 -3.89 20.62 12.16
C GLN A 37 -2.88 19.57 11.69
N GLU A 38 -2.56 19.60 10.41
CA GLU A 38 -1.36 18.94 9.88
C GLU A 38 -0.15 19.85 10.04
N TYR A 39 0.98 19.25 10.45
CA TYR A 39 2.21 19.97 10.71
C TYR A 39 3.30 19.53 9.73
N THR A 40 4.24 20.41 9.46
CA THR A 40 5.52 20.07 8.84
C THR A 40 6.57 19.77 9.91
N ILE A 41 7.69 19.16 9.50
CA ILE A 41 8.86 18.97 10.38
C ILE A 41 9.33 20.32 10.95
N ASP A 42 9.39 21.37 10.12
CA ASP A 42 9.86 22.69 10.56
C ASP A 42 8.93 23.33 11.60
N GLU A 43 7.61 23.18 11.43
CA GLU A 43 6.65 23.71 12.40
C GLU A 43 6.75 23.00 13.74
N LEU A 44 6.90 21.67 13.75
CA LEU A 44 7.10 20.92 15.00
C LEU A 44 8.41 21.34 15.69
N TYR A 45 9.50 21.51 14.94
CA TYR A 45 10.76 22.00 15.52
C TYR A 45 10.65 23.45 16.02
N ARG A 46 9.88 24.31 15.34
CA ARG A 46 9.63 25.69 15.77
C ARG A 46 8.84 25.73 17.08
N LEU A 47 7.88 24.83 17.26
CA LEU A 47 7.15 24.66 18.52
C LEU A 47 8.06 24.13 19.63
N ALA A 48 8.90 23.12 19.33
CA ALA A 48 9.80 22.52 20.32
C ALA A 48 10.94 23.46 20.76
N TYR A 49 11.40 24.32 19.86
CA TYR A 49 12.56 25.19 20.08
C TYR A 49 12.30 26.63 19.60
N PRO A 50 11.41 27.38 20.26
CA PRO A 50 10.97 28.70 19.80
C PRO A 50 12.07 29.77 19.81
N HIS A 51 13.17 29.53 20.52
CA HIS A 51 14.32 30.43 20.60
C HIS A 51 15.35 30.21 19.49
N TRP A 52 15.20 29.17 18.65
CA TRP A 52 16.12 28.93 17.54
C TRP A 52 15.92 29.92 16.41
N THR A 53 17.03 30.40 15.86
CA THR A 53 17.04 31.14 14.59
C THR A 53 16.63 30.24 13.42
N THR A 54 16.21 30.83 12.30
CA THR A 54 15.89 30.09 11.07
C THR A 54 17.04 29.19 10.60
N ASN A 55 18.29 29.66 10.71
CA ASN A 55 19.47 28.88 10.31
C ASN A 55 19.68 27.67 11.23
N GLN A 56 19.54 27.84 12.55
CA GLN A 56 19.63 26.73 13.50
C GLN A 56 18.54 25.69 13.26
N LEU A 57 17.31 26.14 13.00
CA LEU A 57 16.19 25.26 12.69
C LEU A 57 16.48 24.44 11.43
N GLN A 58 16.86 25.09 10.32
CA GLN A 58 17.18 24.40 9.07
C GLN A 58 18.31 23.38 9.21
N GLN A 59 19.39 23.74 9.92
CA GLN A 59 20.51 22.82 10.18
C GLN A 59 20.09 21.54 10.92
N ARG A 60 19.01 21.61 11.72
CA ARG A 60 18.51 20.48 12.51
C ARG A 60 17.41 19.71 11.80
N THR A 61 16.57 20.38 11.00
CA THR A 61 15.46 19.72 10.29
C THR A 61 15.88 19.10 8.97
N TYR A 62 16.89 19.65 8.27
CA TYR A 62 17.34 19.14 6.97
C TYR A 62 17.74 17.66 6.99
N PRO A 63 18.55 17.18 7.95
CA PRO A 63 18.87 15.75 8.03
C PRO A 63 17.63 14.87 8.22
N LEU A 64 16.64 15.34 8.99
CA LEU A 64 15.40 14.58 9.24
C LEU A 64 14.51 14.52 8.00
N LYS A 65 14.41 15.62 7.26
CA LYS A 65 13.71 15.66 5.96
C LYS A 65 14.35 14.71 4.96
N SER A 66 15.68 14.71 4.84
CA SER A 66 16.40 13.78 3.96
C SER A 66 16.18 12.30 4.35
N ILE A 67 16.06 12.01 5.64
CA ILE A 67 15.67 10.66 6.13
C ILE A 67 14.27 10.30 5.67
N LEU A 68 13.32 11.22 5.82
CA LEU A 68 11.94 11.02 5.37
C LEU A 68 11.89 10.81 3.85
N ASP A 69 12.57 11.63 3.06
CA ASP A 69 12.64 11.51 1.60
C ASP A 69 13.14 10.11 1.17
N THR A 70 14.13 9.56 1.89
CA THR A 70 14.62 8.20 1.64
C THR A 70 13.53 7.15 1.88
N ILE A 71 12.79 7.26 3.00
CA ILE A 71 11.72 6.31 3.33
C ILE A 71 10.59 6.41 2.31
N LEU A 72 10.21 7.63 1.91
CA LEU A 72 9.16 7.87 0.91
C LEU A 72 9.55 7.36 -0.47
N ALA A 73 10.79 7.60 -0.90
CA ALA A 73 11.30 7.08 -2.16
C ALA A 73 11.27 5.54 -2.18
N GLU A 74 11.75 4.90 -1.12
CA GLU A 74 11.83 3.44 -1.02
C GLU A 74 10.48 2.77 -0.77
N ASN A 75 9.51 3.51 -0.23
CA ASN A 75 8.11 3.12 -0.21
C ASN A 75 7.55 3.06 -1.64
N GLY A 76 7.65 4.16 -2.39
CA GLY A 76 7.14 4.20 -3.77
C GLY A 76 7.91 3.29 -4.74
N LEU A 77 9.20 3.06 -4.53
CA LEU A 77 10.03 2.24 -5.42
C LEU A 77 9.62 0.77 -5.47
N VAL A 78 8.85 0.27 -4.50
CA VAL A 78 8.38 -1.13 -4.53
C VAL A 78 7.54 -1.43 -5.78
N ASP A 79 6.78 -0.44 -6.29
CA ASP A 79 6.00 -0.55 -7.53
C ASP A 79 6.84 -0.55 -8.82
N PHE A 80 8.10 -0.13 -8.74
CA PHE A 80 8.94 0.12 -9.93
C PHE A 80 10.21 -0.73 -9.97
N ASP A 81 10.69 -1.17 -8.81
CA ASP A 81 11.90 -1.99 -8.70
C ASP A 81 11.72 -3.33 -9.38
N ALA A 82 12.78 -3.78 -10.08
CA ALA A 82 12.72 -4.97 -10.92
C ALA A 82 12.38 -6.24 -10.14
N TRP A 83 12.74 -6.30 -8.86
CA TRP A 83 12.55 -7.48 -8.00
C TRP A 83 11.21 -7.48 -7.28
N THR A 84 10.59 -6.33 -7.07
CA THR A 84 9.36 -6.23 -6.28
C THR A 84 8.12 -5.93 -7.11
N LYS A 85 8.22 -5.15 -8.20
CA LYS A 85 7.06 -4.68 -8.99
C LYS A 85 6.14 -5.77 -9.57
N LYS A 86 6.64 -7.01 -9.62
CA LYS A 86 5.91 -8.21 -10.09
C LYS A 86 5.91 -9.35 -9.08
N LEU A 87 6.29 -9.07 -7.82
CA LEU A 87 6.32 -10.03 -6.75
C LEU A 87 5.01 -9.96 -5.95
N PRO A 88 4.12 -10.98 -5.99
CA PRO A 88 2.88 -10.96 -5.23
C PRO A 88 3.07 -10.72 -3.74
N ALA A 89 4.13 -11.27 -3.14
CA ALA A 89 4.45 -11.07 -1.73
C ALA A 89 4.81 -9.62 -1.37
N ALA A 90 5.27 -8.80 -2.33
CA ALA A 90 5.52 -7.38 -2.09
C ALA A 90 4.23 -6.56 -2.05
N HIS A 91 3.17 -7.05 -2.68
CA HIS A 91 1.92 -6.33 -2.94
C HIS A 91 0.67 -7.01 -2.35
N PHE A 92 0.81 -8.11 -1.61
CA PHE A 92 -0.32 -8.94 -1.15
C PHE A 92 -1.27 -9.42 -2.27
N ASP A 93 -0.79 -9.46 -3.50
CA ASP A 93 -1.55 -9.91 -4.66
C ASP A 93 -1.65 -11.44 -4.70
N SER A 94 -2.53 -11.94 -5.57
CA SER A 94 -2.65 -13.35 -5.92
C SER A 94 -2.79 -14.28 -4.69
N GLU A 95 -3.45 -13.77 -3.65
CA GLU A 95 -3.68 -14.45 -2.36
C GLU A 95 -2.38 -14.86 -1.63
N ALA A 96 -1.25 -14.21 -1.93
CA ALA A 96 0.07 -14.48 -1.34
C ALA A 96 0.21 -13.95 0.12
N PHE A 97 -0.84 -14.06 0.93
CA PHE A 97 -0.91 -13.47 2.28
C PHE A 97 0.18 -13.97 3.23
N SER A 98 0.44 -15.28 3.23
CA SER A 98 1.49 -15.84 4.10
C SER A 98 2.88 -15.34 3.70
N ASN A 99 3.15 -15.32 2.40
CA ASN A 99 4.40 -14.82 1.84
C ASN A 99 4.59 -13.32 2.10
N GLY A 100 3.54 -12.51 1.90
CA GLY A 100 3.59 -11.08 2.19
C GLY A 100 3.82 -10.78 3.67
N SER A 101 3.17 -11.50 4.58
CA SER A 101 3.43 -11.34 6.02
C SER A 101 4.85 -11.77 6.40
N ARG A 102 5.34 -12.87 5.82
CA ARG A 102 6.73 -13.31 6.00
C ARG A 102 7.73 -12.26 5.54
N ARG A 103 7.46 -11.61 4.39
CA ARG A 103 8.27 -10.49 3.88
C ARG A 103 8.32 -9.34 4.88
N ILE A 104 7.19 -8.92 5.45
CA ILE A 104 7.14 -7.88 6.49
C ILE A 104 8.00 -8.29 7.69
N LEU A 105 7.87 -9.52 8.18
CA LEU A 105 8.64 -10.04 9.31
C LEU A 105 10.15 -10.06 9.03
N GLN A 106 10.55 -10.45 7.82
CA GLN A 106 11.95 -10.45 7.39
C GLN A 106 12.51 -9.03 7.31
N LEU A 107 11.81 -8.10 6.67
CA LEU A 107 12.21 -6.69 6.59
C LEU A 107 12.35 -6.09 7.99
N ARG A 108 11.40 -6.36 8.90
CA ARG A 108 11.45 -5.92 10.30
C ARG A 108 12.71 -6.42 11.01
N ARG A 109 13.05 -7.70 10.86
CA ARG A 109 14.28 -8.27 11.44
C ARG A 109 15.53 -7.59 10.88
N GLN A 110 15.57 -7.37 9.57
CA GLN A 110 16.70 -6.72 8.90
C GLN A 110 16.87 -5.27 9.37
N ILE A 111 15.79 -4.49 9.47
CA ILE A 111 15.80 -3.11 10.00
C ILE A 111 16.41 -3.09 11.41
N ILE A 112 15.98 -4.01 12.28
CA ILE A 112 16.49 -4.09 13.66
C ILE A 112 17.98 -4.44 13.66
N ASN A 113 18.41 -5.38 12.83
CA ASN A 113 19.81 -5.77 12.70
C ASN A 113 20.67 -4.61 12.21
N ASP A 114 20.23 -3.93 11.15
CA ASP A 114 20.91 -2.77 10.56
C ASP A 114 21.04 -1.61 11.58
N ALA A 115 20.00 -1.38 12.39
CA ALA A 115 19.98 -0.32 13.40
C ALA A 115 20.79 -0.64 14.67
N ARG A 116 20.98 -1.92 15.00
CA ARG A 116 21.66 -2.37 16.23
C ARG A 116 23.08 -2.90 16.00
N ALA A 117 23.52 -3.03 14.74
CA ALA A 117 24.89 -3.44 14.41
C ALA A 117 25.95 -2.53 15.05
N LYS A 118 27.12 -3.10 15.38
CA LYS A 118 28.28 -2.35 15.93
C LYS A 118 28.64 -1.13 15.07
N HIS A 119 28.58 -1.31 13.75
CA HIS A 119 28.59 -0.23 12.77
C HIS A 119 27.20 -0.13 12.17
N LYS A 120 26.39 0.82 12.68
CA LYS A 120 24.98 0.95 12.30
C LYS A 120 24.84 1.23 10.80
N ASN A 121 23.98 0.48 10.13
CA ASN A 121 23.62 0.70 8.74
C ASN A 121 22.26 1.41 8.63
N LEU A 122 22.19 2.64 9.18
CA LEU A 122 20.92 3.38 9.25
C LEU A 122 20.36 3.75 7.86
N THR A 123 21.22 3.82 6.84
CA THR A 123 20.78 4.03 5.46
C THR A 123 19.95 2.86 4.97
N GLU A 124 20.47 1.63 5.05
CA GLU A 124 19.72 0.43 4.65
C GLU A 124 18.49 0.18 5.52
N ALA A 125 18.58 0.46 6.82
CA ALA A 125 17.43 0.39 7.72
C ALA A 125 16.26 1.28 7.26
N ARG A 126 16.53 2.49 6.75
CA ARG A 126 15.51 3.42 6.24
C ARG A 126 14.91 2.94 4.92
N LYS A 127 15.73 2.40 4.01
CA LYS A 127 15.24 1.82 2.75
C LYS A 127 14.30 0.66 3.00
N ARG A 128 14.72 -0.29 3.84
CA ARG A 128 13.90 -1.44 4.24
C ARG A 128 12.62 -1.03 4.97
N LEU A 129 12.66 0.06 5.74
CA LEU A 129 11.46 0.61 6.36
C LEU A 129 10.47 1.12 5.31
N GLY A 130 10.92 1.85 4.28
CA GLY A 130 10.07 2.26 3.15
C GLY A 130 9.41 1.06 2.48
N GLN A 131 10.21 0.03 2.15
CA GLN A 131 9.72 -1.20 1.53
C GLN A 131 8.71 -1.96 2.41
N LEU A 132 8.96 -2.02 3.72
CA LEU A 132 8.06 -2.66 4.68
C LEU A 132 6.72 -1.94 4.73
N LEU A 133 6.76 -0.60 4.81
CA LEU A 133 5.56 0.22 4.89
C LEU A 133 4.70 0.06 3.64
N HIS A 134 5.30 0.08 2.45
CA HIS A 134 4.57 -0.15 1.21
C HIS A 134 3.86 -1.51 1.21
N THR A 135 4.59 -2.60 1.45
CA THR A 135 4.00 -3.94 1.51
C THR A 135 2.88 -4.02 2.55
N LEU A 136 3.01 -3.37 3.70
CA LEU A 136 1.95 -3.32 4.72
C LEU A 136 0.70 -2.56 4.22
N GLN A 137 0.88 -1.47 3.49
CA GLN A 137 -0.23 -0.67 2.95
C GLN A 137 -0.99 -1.42 1.86
N ASP A 138 -0.26 -2.12 0.98
CA ASP A 138 -0.84 -2.95 -0.08
C ASP A 138 -1.75 -4.07 0.44
N PHE A 139 -1.50 -4.60 1.65
CA PHE A 139 -2.45 -5.51 2.28
C PHE A 139 -3.85 -4.90 2.36
N TYR A 140 -3.97 -3.63 2.72
CA TYR A 140 -5.26 -2.96 2.89
C TYR A 140 -5.86 -2.48 1.56
N SER A 141 -5.04 -2.16 0.54
CA SER A 141 -5.55 -1.73 -0.76
C SER A 141 -5.90 -2.90 -1.70
N HIS A 142 -5.17 -4.03 -1.62
CA HIS A 142 -5.29 -5.15 -2.56
C HIS A 142 -6.09 -6.34 -2.01
N SER A 143 -6.40 -6.37 -0.71
CA SER A 143 -7.26 -7.42 -0.12
C SER A 143 -8.72 -6.99 0.02
N ASN A 144 -9.55 -7.93 0.48
CA ASN A 144 -10.94 -7.72 0.86
C ASN A 144 -11.13 -7.28 2.32
N TRP A 145 -10.09 -6.80 3.02
CA TRP A 145 -10.14 -6.54 4.48
C TRP A 145 -11.30 -5.63 4.88
N ILE A 146 -11.45 -4.49 4.21
CA ILE A 146 -12.53 -3.54 4.49
C ILE A 146 -13.91 -4.11 4.09
N GLU A 147 -13.98 -4.90 3.01
CA GLU A 147 -15.21 -5.59 2.61
C GLU A 147 -15.66 -6.66 3.62
N LEU A 148 -14.75 -7.22 4.41
CA LEU A 148 -15.08 -8.07 5.57
C LEU A 148 -15.64 -7.27 6.76
N GLY A 149 -15.88 -5.97 6.60
CA GLY A 149 -16.33 -5.06 7.67
C GLY A 149 -15.25 -4.74 8.69
N LYS A 150 -13.96 -4.96 8.35
CA LYS A 150 -12.84 -4.71 9.26
C LYS A 150 -12.31 -3.29 9.06
N VAL A 151 -12.52 -2.46 10.08
CA VAL A 151 -12.03 -1.07 10.11
C VAL A 151 -10.82 -0.88 11.01
N SER A 152 -10.47 -1.89 11.81
CA SER A 152 -9.25 -1.92 12.62
C SER A 152 -8.11 -2.59 11.87
N ILE A 153 -6.88 -2.42 12.37
CA ILE A 153 -5.73 -3.17 11.88
C ILE A 153 -5.93 -4.68 12.04
N ASN A 154 -5.31 -5.46 11.15
CA ASN A 154 -5.10 -6.88 11.38
C ASN A 154 -4.01 -7.07 12.44
N ASP A 155 -4.38 -7.60 13.59
CA ASP A 155 -3.49 -7.77 14.76
C ASP A 155 -2.40 -8.82 14.55
N ARG A 156 -2.51 -9.67 13.52
CA ARG A 156 -1.49 -10.68 13.17
C ARG A 156 -0.49 -10.19 12.13
N LEU A 157 -0.83 -9.13 11.37
CA LEU A 157 0.02 -8.62 10.29
C LEU A 157 1.34 -8.09 10.86
N GLY A 158 2.47 -8.63 10.39
CA GLY A 158 3.80 -8.29 10.92
C GLY A 158 4.13 -8.93 12.28
N ILE A 159 3.35 -9.93 12.71
CA ILE A 159 3.59 -10.76 13.90
C ILE A 159 3.69 -12.24 13.52
N ASP A 160 2.78 -12.74 12.68
CA ASP A 160 2.71 -14.15 12.24
C ASP A 160 2.62 -14.22 10.70
N ASP A 161 3.12 -15.31 10.12
CA ASP A 161 2.91 -15.63 8.71
C ASP A 161 1.42 -15.94 8.44
N ASN A 162 0.68 -16.48 9.42
CA ASN A 162 -0.76 -16.72 9.30
C ASN A 162 -1.58 -15.52 9.80
N ILE A 163 -1.98 -14.68 8.86
CA ILE A 163 -2.73 -13.44 9.14
C ILE A 163 -4.25 -13.57 9.00
N GLY A 164 -4.76 -14.80 8.79
CA GLY A 164 -6.19 -15.06 8.60
C GLY A 164 -6.44 -16.26 7.71
N ARG A 165 -7.70 -16.71 7.67
CA ARG A 165 -8.11 -17.78 6.77
C ARG A 165 -8.18 -17.24 5.35
N VAL A 166 -7.49 -17.87 4.41
CA VAL A 166 -7.47 -17.47 2.99
C VAL A 166 -8.41 -18.37 2.20
N ALA A 167 -9.07 -17.84 1.17
CA ALA A 167 -9.85 -18.64 0.25
C ALA A 167 -8.99 -19.71 -0.44
N ALA A 168 -9.54 -20.90 -0.67
CA ALA A 168 -8.79 -21.98 -1.32
C ALA A 168 -8.47 -21.63 -2.79
N PRO A 169 -7.40 -22.16 -3.40
CA PRO A 169 -7.04 -21.85 -4.79
C PRO A 169 -8.14 -22.12 -5.81
N ASN A 170 -9.00 -23.11 -5.57
CA ASN A 170 -10.14 -23.49 -6.42
C ASN A 170 -11.48 -22.90 -5.96
N GLN A 171 -11.48 -22.00 -4.98
CA GLN A 171 -12.67 -21.36 -4.46
C GLN A 171 -12.89 -20.01 -5.14
N SER A 172 -14.05 -19.82 -5.75
CA SER A 172 -14.48 -18.56 -6.34
C SER A 172 -14.57 -17.47 -5.28
N THR A 173 -14.00 -16.29 -5.58
CA THR A 173 -13.96 -15.18 -4.61
C THR A 173 -14.60 -13.89 -5.09
N CYS A 174 -14.66 -13.69 -6.41
CA CYS A 174 -15.30 -12.54 -7.02
C CYS A 174 -16.42 -12.95 -7.99
N THR A 175 -17.26 -11.96 -8.33
CA THR A 175 -18.31 -12.07 -9.35
C THR A 175 -18.23 -10.89 -10.32
N SER A 176 -18.57 -11.13 -11.58
CA SER A 176 -18.68 -10.07 -12.60
C SER A 176 -19.88 -9.16 -12.38
N SER A 177 -20.92 -9.61 -11.66
CA SER A 177 -22.18 -8.86 -11.49
C SER A 177 -22.02 -7.54 -10.73
N GLY A 178 -20.97 -7.42 -9.92
CA GLY A 178 -20.66 -6.21 -9.17
C GLY A 178 -19.83 -5.19 -9.97
N CYS A 179 -19.47 -5.47 -11.22
CA CYS A 179 -18.53 -4.63 -11.97
C CYS A 179 -19.13 -4.11 -13.28
N LEU A 180 -19.08 -2.79 -13.45
CA LEU A 180 -19.49 -2.11 -14.67
C LEU A 180 -18.26 -1.83 -15.55
N LYS A 181 -18.29 -2.31 -16.80
CA LYS A 181 -17.27 -1.99 -17.78
C LYS A 181 -17.47 -0.57 -18.32
N ILE A 182 -16.46 0.28 -18.17
CA ILE A 182 -16.42 1.63 -18.72
C ILE A 182 -15.49 1.65 -19.92
N ARG A 183 -15.93 2.31 -21.00
CA ARG A 183 -15.16 2.47 -22.24
C ARG A 183 -15.07 3.95 -22.59
N VAL A 184 -13.86 4.49 -22.56
CA VAL A 184 -13.60 5.91 -22.82
C VAL A 184 -12.81 6.06 -24.11
N ARG A 185 -13.30 6.92 -25.01
CA ARG A 185 -12.54 7.30 -26.20
C ARG A 185 -11.35 8.16 -25.78
N CYS A 186 -10.16 7.77 -26.20
CA CYS A 186 -8.97 8.56 -25.98
C CYS A 186 -8.99 9.85 -26.80
N SER A 187 -8.47 10.93 -26.19
CA SER A 187 -8.06 12.13 -26.91
C SER A 187 -6.91 11.85 -27.89
N PHE A 188 -6.62 12.78 -28.80
CA PHE A 188 -5.49 12.66 -29.73
C PHE A 188 -4.18 12.41 -28.98
N TYR A 189 -3.88 13.21 -27.95
CA TYR A 189 -2.66 13.04 -27.15
C TYR A 189 -2.64 11.71 -26.39
N GLN A 190 -3.77 11.25 -25.84
CA GLN A 190 -3.84 9.95 -25.18
C GLN A 190 -3.59 8.79 -26.15
N LYS A 191 -4.02 8.88 -27.41
CA LYS A 191 -3.68 7.85 -28.41
C LYS A 191 -2.18 7.79 -28.72
N ILE A 192 -1.49 8.93 -28.62
CA ILE A 192 -0.04 9.01 -28.84
C ILE A 192 0.72 8.44 -27.64
N THR A 193 0.30 8.77 -26.42
CA THR A 193 1.03 8.37 -25.20
C THR A 193 0.62 7.01 -24.67
N LEU A 194 -0.63 6.59 -24.90
CA LEU A 194 -1.19 5.31 -24.45
C LEU A 194 -1.44 4.42 -25.67
N ASN A 195 -0.63 3.37 -25.82
CA ASN A 195 -0.85 2.34 -26.85
C ASN A 195 -1.99 1.36 -26.47
N ARG A 196 -3.03 1.86 -25.78
CA ARG A 196 -4.17 1.09 -25.25
C ARG A 196 -5.45 1.93 -25.32
N CYS A 197 -5.87 2.24 -26.55
CA CYS A 197 -7.07 3.02 -26.83
C CYS A 197 -8.08 2.19 -27.65
N PRO A 198 -9.40 2.29 -27.36
CA PRO A 198 -10.01 3.04 -26.27
C PRO A 198 -9.61 2.49 -24.90
N LEU A 199 -9.67 3.35 -23.87
CA LEU A 199 -9.41 2.92 -22.50
C LEU A 199 -10.62 2.14 -22.02
N GLU A 200 -10.34 0.94 -21.50
CA GLU A 200 -11.34 0.06 -20.91
C GLU A 200 -10.93 -0.24 -19.47
N TYR A 201 -11.78 0.11 -18.53
CA TYR A 201 -11.60 -0.16 -17.11
C TYR A 201 -12.94 -0.53 -16.47
N TYR A 202 -12.92 -0.84 -15.19
CA TYR A 202 -14.09 -1.32 -14.48
C TYR A 202 -14.31 -0.53 -13.21
N GLU A 203 -15.57 -0.20 -12.93
CA GLU A 203 -16.00 0.31 -11.64
C GLU A 203 -16.74 -0.81 -10.93
N CYS A 204 -16.26 -1.21 -9.76
CA CYS A 204 -16.77 -2.37 -9.04
C CYS A 204 -17.39 -1.96 -7.70
N LYS A 205 -18.49 -2.60 -7.35
CA LYS A 205 -19.15 -2.52 -6.05
C LYS A 205 -19.73 -3.89 -5.72
N ASN A 206 -19.56 -4.32 -4.46
CA ASN A 206 -20.10 -5.60 -3.98
C ASN A 206 -19.71 -6.79 -4.89
N ASN A 207 -18.48 -6.76 -5.42
CA ASN A 207 -17.98 -7.79 -6.34
C ASN A 207 -17.32 -8.97 -5.62
N ILE A 208 -17.14 -8.91 -4.30
CA ILE A 208 -16.73 -10.04 -3.47
C ILE A 208 -17.93 -10.94 -3.20
N ARG A 209 -17.75 -12.25 -3.35
CA ARG A 209 -18.83 -13.23 -3.18
C ARG A 209 -19.33 -13.25 -1.72
N PRO A 210 -20.65 -13.28 -1.48
CA PRO A 210 -21.22 -13.29 -0.13
C PRO A 210 -20.70 -14.43 0.74
N GLU A 211 -20.41 -15.59 0.17
CA GLU A 211 -19.89 -16.76 0.89
C GLU A 211 -18.48 -16.52 1.45
N ILE A 212 -17.66 -15.73 0.75
CA ILE A 212 -16.32 -15.32 1.22
C ILE A 212 -16.46 -14.39 2.43
N ILE A 213 -17.38 -13.42 2.33
CA ILE A 213 -17.67 -12.49 3.43
C ILE A 213 -18.23 -13.23 4.64
N ALA A 214 -19.22 -14.09 4.45
CA ALA A 214 -19.87 -14.85 5.52
C ALA A 214 -18.90 -15.77 6.26
N GLN A 215 -17.93 -16.35 5.54
CA GLN A 215 -16.89 -17.21 6.15
C GLN A 215 -15.70 -16.42 6.73
N GLY A 216 -15.62 -15.11 6.50
CA GLY A 216 -14.49 -14.30 6.92
C GLY A 216 -13.18 -14.66 6.24
N LEU A 217 -13.24 -15.09 4.97
CA LEU A 217 -12.06 -15.52 4.20
C LEU A 217 -11.38 -14.32 3.53
N LEU A 218 -10.06 -14.29 3.59
CA LEU A 218 -9.21 -13.35 2.87
C LEU A 218 -9.11 -13.76 1.39
N THR A 219 -9.18 -12.76 0.51
CA THR A 219 -8.86 -12.86 -0.92
C THR A 219 -8.19 -11.55 -1.38
N SER A 220 -7.42 -11.60 -2.46
CA SER A 220 -6.79 -10.42 -3.06
C SER A 220 -6.76 -10.51 -4.58
N GLY A 221 -6.36 -9.42 -5.22
CA GLY A 221 -6.34 -9.31 -6.67
C GLY A 221 -5.18 -10.09 -7.30
N TYR A 222 -5.47 -10.88 -8.32
CA TYR A 222 -4.45 -11.41 -9.22
C TYR A 222 -4.07 -10.34 -10.25
N SER A 223 -2.78 -10.17 -10.52
CA SER A 223 -2.29 -9.19 -11.50
C SER A 223 -1.46 -9.86 -12.59
N SER A 224 -1.44 -9.25 -13.78
CA SER A 224 -0.68 -9.77 -14.91
C SER A 224 0.84 -9.78 -14.72
N ASN A 225 1.49 -10.82 -15.26
CA ASN A 225 2.94 -11.01 -15.32
C ASN A 225 3.65 -11.10 -13.95
N GLN A 226 2.96 -11.62 -12.94
CA GLN A 226 3.55 -11.82 -11.61
C GLN A 226 4.36 -13.12 -11.53
N HIS A 227 5.40 -13.09 -10.71
CA HIS A 227 6.24 -14.26 -10.40
C HIS A 227 6.45 -14.34 -8.89
N ASN A 228 6.42 -15.55 -8.32
CA ASN A 228 6.68 -15.77 -6.90
C ASN A 228 8.19 -15.59 -6.58
N GLU A 229 8.57 -15.81 -5.32
CA GLU A 229 9.96 -15.70 -4.85
C GLU A 229 10.93 -16.68 -5.53
N ASN A 230 10.42 -17.77 -6.09
CA ASN A 230 11.18 -18.76 -6.84
C ASN A 230 11.23 -18.46 -8.35
N ASN A 231 10.68 -17.32 -8.76
CA ASN A 231 10.52 -16.92 -10.15
C ASN A 231 9.55 -17.81 -10.96
N ASP A 232 8.64 -18.53 -10.29
CA ASP A 232 7.55 -19.25 -10.97
C ASP A 232 6.42 -18.28 -11.31
N PRO A 233 5.80 -18.40 -12.51
CA PRO A 233 4.70 -17.54 -12.90
C PRO A 233 3.47 -17.75 -12.01
N VAL A 234 2.89 -16.65 -11.53
CA VAL A 234 1.64 -16.63 -10.78
C VAL A 234 0.57 -16.01 -11.67
N THR A 235 -0.48 -16.78 -11.95
CA THR A 235 -1.55 -16.36 -12.87
C THR A 235 -2.92 -16.53 -12.22
N LYS A 236 -3.87 -15.68 -12.63
CA LYS A 236 -5.27 -15.79 -12.24
C LYS A 236 -5.81 -17.17 -12.66
N PRO A 237 -6.31 -18.00 -11.74
CA PRO A 237 -6.83 -19.32 -12.07
C PRO A 237 -8.01 -19.24 -13.06
N ILE A 238 -7.91 -20.01 -14.14
CA ILE A 238 -8.90 -20.07 -15.21
C ILE A 238 -10.18 -20.75 -14.70
N ASN A 239 -11.35 -20.19 -15.01
CA ASN A 239 -12.67 -20.72 -14.65
C ASN A 239 -12.94 -20.89 -13.15
N VAL A 240 -12.14 -20.27 -12.27
CA VAL A 240 -12.39 -20.28 -10.82
C VAL A 240 -13.13 -19.03 -10.34
N GLU A 241 -13.06 -17.92 -11.08
CA GLU A 241 -13.64 -16.62 -10.66
C GLU A 241 -12.95 -16.00 -9.43
N LYS A 242 -11.62 -15.96 -9.48
CA LYS A 242 -10.80 -15.17 -8.56
C LYS A 242 -10.87 -13.68 -8.89
N CYS A 243 -10.65 -12.83 -7.90
CA CYS A 243 -10.57 -11.39 -8.09
C CYS A 243 -9.32 -11.02 -8.90
N SER A 244 -9.44 -10.08 -9.83
CA SER A 244 -8.26 -9.42 -10.43
C SER A 244 -7.83 -8.24 -9.56
N HIS A 245 -6.62 -7.72 -9.77
CA HIS A 245 -6.19 -6.44 -9.18
C HIS A 245 -7.02 -5.30 -9.79
N GLY A 246 -7.00 -5.19 -11.12
CA GLY A 246 -8.05 -4.52 -11.88
C GLY A 246 -7.76 -3.14 -12.46
N SER A 247 -6.51 -2.66 -12.44
CA SER A 247 -6.15 -1.44 -13.17
C SER A 247 -6.30 -1.60 -14.69
N VAL A 248 -6.34 -0.49 -15.44
CA VAL A 248 -6.30 -0.50 -16.93
C VAL A 248 -5.06 -1.20 -17.51
N MET A 249 -4.00 -1.34 -16.71
CA MET A 249 -2.79 -2.04 -17.11
C MET A 249 -2.88 -3.55 -16.87
N ASP A 250 -3.75 -3.99 -15.96
CA ASP A 250 -3.97 -5.38 -15.59
C ASP A 250 -4.93 -6.08 -16.57
N ILE A 251 -4.37 -6.86 -17.49
CA ILE A 251 -5.15 -7.62 -18.47
C ILE A 251 -6.06 -8.68 -17.84
N THR A 252 -5.78 -9.11 -16.59
CA THR A 252 -6.60 -10.10 -15.92
C THR A 252 -7.96 -9.53 -15.52
N SER A 253 -8.11 -8.20 -15.49
CA SER A 253 -9.38 -7.50 -15.24
C SER A 253 -10.48 -7.83 -16.26
N HIS A 254 -10.09 -8.28 -17.46
CA HIS A 254 -11.02 -8.70 -18.52
C HIS A 254 -11.41 -10.18 -18.45
N GLN A 255 -10.76 -10.98 -17.59
CA GLN A 255 -11.08 -12.39 -17.41
C GLN A 255 -12.30 -12.57 -16.47
N PRO A 256 -13.05 -13.69 -16.55
CA PRO A 256 -14.22 -13.96 -15.70
C PRO A 256 -13.98 -13.69 -14.20
N ALA A 257 -15.02 -13.24 -13.50
CA ALA A 257 -14.91 -12.29 -12.39
C ALA A 257 -14.14 -11.03 -12.82
N ILE A 258 -14.77 -10.28 -13.73
CA ILE A 258 -14.20 -9.08 -14.35
C ILE A 258 -14.00 -7.95 -13.33
N GLY A 259 -13.20 -6.95 -13.72
CA GLY A 259 -12.89 -5.78 -12.91
C GLY A 259 -11.77 -6.04 -11.94
N GLY A 260 -11.99 -5.82 -10.65
CA GLY A 260 -10.99 -6.13 -9.64
C GLY A 260 -11.30 -5.59 -8.26
N ILE A 261 -10.36 -5.75 -7.36
CA ILE A 261 -10.49 -5.42 -5.93
C ILE A 261 -9.64 -4.22 -5.49
N ASN A 262 -8.71 -3.76 -6.34
CA ASN A 262 -7.74 -2.73 -5.98
C ASN A 262 -8.38 -1.38 -5.56
N LYS A 263 -7.81 -0.77 -4.52
CA LYS A 263 -8.17 0.50 -3.88
C LYS A 263 -7.03 1.52 -3.82
N ASP A 264 -5.91 1.33 -4.53
CA ASP A 264 -4.73 2.20 -4.42
C ASP A 264 -5.03 3.70 -4.59
N THR A 265 -5.97 4.05 -5.46
CA THR A 265 -6.26 5.43 -5.84
C THR A 265 -7.75 5.70 -5.87
N THR A 266 -8.13 6.97 -5.71
CA THR A 266 -9.50 7.45 -6.00
C THR A 266 -9.78 7.61 -7.51
N ILE A 267 -8.88 7.13 -8.38
CA ILE A 267 -9.01 7.29 -9.83
C ILE A 267 -9.52 5.97 -10.42
N PRO A 268 -10.75 5.91 -10.96
CA PRO A 268 -11.40 4.67 -11.39
C PRO A 268 -10.60 3.85 -12.42
N ILE A 269 -9.76 4.50 -13.23
CA ILE A 269 -8.96 3.83 -14.26
C ILE A 269 -7.84 2.95 -13.66
N TYR A 270 -7.37 3.27 -12.46
CA TYR A 270 -6.28 2.54 -11.78
C TYR A 270 -6.82 1.61 -10.68
N SER A 271 -7.98 1.92 -10.11
CA SER A 271 -8.55 1.20 -8.97
C SER A 271 -10.05 0.96 -9.16
N PRO A 272 -10.50 -0.28 -9.40
CA PRO A 272 -11.92 -0.57 -9.55
C PRO A 272 -12.75 -0.30 -8.31
N ARG A 273 -12.13 -0.36 -7.13
CA ARG A 273 -12.74 -0.05 -5.82
C ARG A 273 -12.27 1.31 -5.30
N PHE A 274 -12.20 2.30 -6.19
CA PHE A 274 -11.87 3.70 -5.86
C PHE A 274 -12.83 4.31 -4.81
N ASP A 275 -13.99 3.69 -4.58
CA ASP A 275 -14.99 4.05 -3.58
C ASP A 275 -14.59 3.69 -2.14
N LEU A 276 -13.55 2.87 -1.96
CA LEU A 276 -13.12 2.35 -0.67
C LEU A 276 -11.71 2.82 -0.24
N GLN A 277 -11.23 3.92 -0.81
CA GLN A 277 -9.97 4.53 -0.36
C GLN A 277 -10.14 5.32 0.95
#